data_AF-A0A2V9CMP7-F1
#
_entry.id   AF-A0A2V9CMP7-F1
#
_cell.length_a   1.000
_cell.length_b   1.000
_cell.length_c   1.000
_cell.angle_alpha   90.00
_cell.angle_beta   90.00
_cell.angle_gamma   90.00
#
_symmetry.space_group_name_H-M   'P 1'
#
loop_
_entity.id
_entity.type
_entity.pdbx_description
1 polymer ?
#
loop_
_entity_poly.entity_id
_entity_poly.type
_entity_poly.pdbx_seq_one_letter_code
_entity_poly.pdbx_strand_id
1 'polypeptide(L)'
;MRRSGHAHRRSDSYDRTLFSWPCLGPLRQRDPAVSISVVEEITPILLDRLNKGHVDVVVLALAVRGEELISEELFLEPLFPALPEGHRLAERKSLVLSEIRQDPFSIKEGPLLPGKRDRASAQT
;
A
#
# COMPACT_ATOMS: atom_id res chain seq x y z
N MET A 1 13.01 -24.70 -25.18
CA MET A 1 11.56 -24.67 -24.96
C MET A 1 11.23 -23.54 -24.00
N ARG A 2 10.76 -22.39 -24.49
CA ARG A 2 10.39 -21.22 -23.65
C ARG A 2 8.89 -21.29 -23.41
N ARG A 3 8.45 -21.46 -22.17
CA ARG A 3 7.02 -21.35 -21.81
C ARG A 3 6.70 -19.89 -21.53
N SER A 4 5.94 -19.31 -22.45
CA SER A 4 5.26 -18.02 -22.32
C SER A 4 4.27 -18.10 -21.15
N GLY A 5 4.62 -17.49 -20.01
CA GLY A 5 3.69 -17.26 -18.92
C GLY A 5 2.91 -15.98 -19.20
N HIS A 6 1.63 -16.11 -19.52
CA HIS A 6 0.73 -14.98 -19.65
C HIS A 6 0.58 -14.27 -18.30
N ALA A 7 1.21 -13.11 -18.16
CA ALA A 7 0.97 -12.20 -17.05
C ALA A 7 -0.47 -11.69 -17.15
N HIS A 8 -1.33 -12.21 -16.30
CA HIS A 8 -2.72 -11.77 -16.18
C HIS A 8 -2.69 -10.40 -15.49
N ARG A 9 -2.64 -9.33 -16.30
CA ARG A 9 -2.69 -7.94 -15.86
C ARG A 9 -4.10 -7.67 -15.35
N ARG A 10 -4.32 -7.82 -14.04
CA ARG A 10 -5.46 -7.19 -13.36
C ARG A 10 -5.06 -5.79 -12.99
N SER A 11 -5.65 -4.83 -13.66
CA SER A 11 -5.56 -3.41 -13.34
C SER A 11 -6.61 -3.11 -12.28
N ASP A 12 -6.27 -3.31 -11.01
CA ASP A 12 -7.07 -2.78 -9.91
C ASP A 12 -6.64 -1.34 -9.62
N SER A 13 -7.63 -0.46 -9.42
CA SER A 13 -7.51 0.99 -9.49
C SER A 13 -6.72 1.66 -8.33
N TYR A 14 -5.86 0.92 -7.64
CA TYR A 14 -4.89 1.45 -6.66
C TYR A 14 -3.53 1.81 -7.31
N ASP A 15 -3.31 1.38 -8.56
CA ASP A 15 -2.06 1.47 -9.34
C ASP A 15 -1.89 2.81 -10.10
N ARG A 16 -1.94 3.96 -9.40
CA ARG A 16 -1.41 5.23 -9.97
C ARG A 16 -0.33 5.89 -9.13
N THR A 17 -0.14 5.48 -7.88
CA THR A 17 0.96 5.92 -7.00
C THR A 17 2.13 4.92 -6.93
N LEU A 18 1.91 3.66 -7.30
CA LEU A 18 2.98 2.66 -7.31
C LEU A 18 3.95 2.84 -8.49
N PHE A 19 3.50 3.40 -9.62
CA PHE A 19 4.39 3.75 -10.73
C PHE A 19 5.21 5.03 -10.50
N SER A 20 4.80 5.88 -9.53
CA SER A 20 5.57 7.03 -9.07
C SER A 20 6.51 6.70 -7.92
N TRP A 21 6.75 5.41 -7.64
CA TRP A 21 7.68 5.01 -6.59
C TRP A 21 9.07 5.58 -6.91
N PRO A 22 9.60 6.51 -6.08
CA PRO A 22 10.69 7.37 -6.48
C PRO A 22 11.98 6.61 -6.78
N CYS A 23 12.13 5.36 -6.32
CA CYS A 23 13.34 4.58 -6.55
C CYS A 23 13.33 3.68 -7.79
N LEU A 24 12.16 3.33 -8.37
CA LEU A 24 12.13 2.40 -9.52
C LEU A 24 12.68 3.03 -10.81
N GLY A 25 12.40 4.32 -11.03
CA GLY A 25 12.94 5.07 -12.16
C GLY A 25 14.48 5.17 -12.11
N PRO A 26 15.06 5.71 -11.02
CA PRO A 26 16.50 5.76 -10.83
C PRO A 26 17.18 4.39 -10.89
N LEU A 27 16.56 3.33 -10.36
CA LEU A 27 17.13 1.97 -10.41
C LEU A 27 17.29 1.48 -11.85
N ARG A 28 16.25 1.64 -12.70
CA ARG A 28 16.32 1.29 -14.12
C ARG A 28 17.31 2.14 -14.91
N GLN A 29 17.52 3.39 -14.52
CA GLN A 29 18.52 4.26 -15.15
C GLN A 29 19.95 3.84 -14.78
N ARG A 30 20.16 3.45 -13.51
CA ARG A 30 21.47 3.02 -13.01
C ARG A 30 21.86 1.65 -13.53
N ASP A 31 20.90 0.73 -13.67
CA ASP A 31 21.13 -0.60 -14.22
C ASP A 31 20.02 -0.99 -15.23
N PRO A 32 20.23 -0.69 -16.53
CA PRO A 32 19.26 -1.01 -17.59
C PRO A 32 19.08 -2.50 -17.85
N ALA A 33 19.99 -3.37 -17.35
CA ALA A 33 19.87 -4.82 -17.51
C ALA A 33 18.88 -5.43 -16.51
N VAL A 34 18.53 -4.71 -15.45
CA VAL A 34 17.55 -5.15 -14.46
C VAL A 34 16.13 -5.08 -15.03
N SER A 35 15.47 -6.24 -15.07
CA SER A 35 14.04 -6.35 -15.37
C SER A 35 13.25 -6.31 -14.07
N ILE A 36 12.36 -5.33 -13.92
CA ILE A 36 11.51 -5.16 -12.73
C ILE A 36 10.09 -5.62 -13.06
N SER A 37 9.54 -6.54 -12.28
CA SER A 37 8.12 -6.87 -12.26
C SER A 37 7.52 -6.55 -10.90
N VAL A 38 6.38 -5.88 -10.88
CA VAL A 38 5.64 -5.52 -9.67
C VAL A 38 4.38 -6.35 -9.58
N VAL A 39 4.06 -6.82 -8.38
CA VAL A 39 2.79 -7.50 -8.08
C VAL A 39 2.19 -6.88 -6.83
N GLU A 40 0.90 -6.59 -6.89
CA GLU A 40 0.12 -6.05 -5.78
C GLU A 40 -0.76 -7.15 -5.20
N GLU A 41 -0.66 -7.35 -3.90
CA GLU A 41 -1.46 -8.30 -3.12
C GLU A 41 -1.53 -7.82 -1.66
N ILE A 42 -2.36 -8.48 -0.85
CA ILE A 42 -2.38 -8.27 0.60
C ILE A 42 -1.13 -8.84 1.30
N THR A 43 -0.77 -8.26 2.44
CA THR A 43 0.42 -8.63 3.22
C THR A 43 0.61 -10.14 3.44
N PRO A 44 -0.42 -10.93 3.86
CA PRO A 44 -0.23 -12.37 4.04
C PRO A 44 0.17 -13.12 2.75
N ILE A 45 -0.40 -12.72 1.61
CA ILE A 45 -0.09 -13.34 0.31
C ILE A 45 1.32 -12.92 -0.15
N LEU A 46 1.69 -11.66 0.05
CA LEU A 46 3.03 -11.18 -0.28
C LEU A 46 4.11 -11.88 0.55
N LEU A 47 3.90 -12.05 1.85
CA LEU A 47 4.83 -12.77 2.73
C LEU A 47 4.95 -14.26 2.34
N ASP A 48 3.84 -14.92 2.00
CA ASP A 48 3.88 -16.30 1.50
C ASP A 48 4.67 -16.42 0.19
N ARG A 49 4.51 -15.46 -0.73
CA ARG A 49 5.27 -15.40 -1.98
C ARG A 49 6.76 -15.14 -1.74
N LEU A 50 7.11 -14.29 -0.78
CA LEU A 50 8.49 -14.03 -0.39
C LEU A 50 9.14 -15.32 0.15
N ASN A 51 8.47 -16.00 1.07
CA ASN A 51 8.96 -17.26 1.65
C ASN A 51 9.10 -18.38 0.59
N LYS A 52 8.27 -18.38 -0.45
CA LYS A 52 8.35 -19.33 -1.57
C LYS A 52 9.35 -18.93 -2.66
N GLY A 53 10.00 -17.78 -2.54
CA GLY A 53 10.94 -17.26 -3.55
C GLY A 53 10.25 -16.85 -4.86
N HIS A 54 8.96 -16.55 -4.83
CA HIS A 54 8.22 -16.05 -6.00
C HIS A 54 8.42 -14.54 -6.22
N VAL A 55 8.85 -13.83 -5.19
CA VAL A 55 9.26 -12.43 -5.23
C VAL A 55 10.54 -12.27 -4.41
N ASP A 56 11.40 -11.35 -4.83
CA ASP A 56 12.69 -11.12 -4.16
C ASP A 56 12.57 -10.13 -2.99
N VAL A 57 11.64 -9.18 -3.10
CA VAL A 57 11.45 -8.09 -2.12
C VAL A 57 9.96 -7.81 -1.98
N VAL A 58 9.54 -7.48 -0.76
CA VAL A 58 8.20 -6.98 -0.46
C VAL A 58 8.30 -5.62 0.22
N VAL A 59 7.47 -4.68 -0.23
CA VAL A 59 7.32 -3.38 0.41
C VAL A 59 6.02 -3.37 1.19
N LEU A 60 6.10 -3.09 2.49
CA LEU A 60 4.97 -3.13 3.42
C LEU A 60 4.85 -1.81 4.19
N ALA A 61 3.63 -1.49 4.62
CA ALA A 61 3.37 -0.30 5.43
C ALA A 61 4.01 -0.35 6.82
N LEU A 62 4.22 -1.56 7.37
CA LEU A 62 4.83 -1.76 8.68
C LEU A 62 5.88 -2.87 8.58
N ALA A 63 6.97 -2.70 9.34
CA ALA A 63 8.02 -3.70 9.45
C ALA A 63 7.47 -4.99 10.05
N VAL A 64 7.78 -6.11 9.41
CA VAL A 64 7.40 -7.45 9.86
C VAL A 64 8.63 -8.11 10.49
N ARG A 65 8.46 -8.72 11.66
CA ARG A 65 9.51 -9.49 12.33
C ARG A 65 9.38 -10.96 11.96
N GLY A 66 10.50 -11.61 11.67
CA GLY A 66 10.59 -13.05 11.44
C GLY A 66 12.05 -13.48 11.50
N GLU A 67 12.32 -14.73 11.89
CA GLU A 67 13.69 -15.25 12.00
C GLU A 67 14.43 -15.24 10.66
N GLU A 68 13.70 -15.38 9.55
CA GLU A 68 14.25 -15.42 8.19
C GLU A 68 14.01 -14.12 7.41
N LEU A 69 13.51 -13.05 8.06
CA LEU A 69 13.17 -11.80 7.40
C LEU A 69 14.09 -10.66 7.84
N ILE A 70 14.70 -10.00 6.86
CA ILE A 70 15.35 -8.71 7.04
C ILE A 70 14.34 -7.63 6.64
N SER A 71 14.03 -6.72 7.55
CA SER A 71 13.15 -5.57 7.30
C SER A 71 13.90 -4.28 7.54
N GLU A 72 13.86 -3.39 6.55
CA GLU A 72 14.45 -2.05 6.61
C GLU A 72 13.38 -1.00 6.36
N GLU A 73 13.42 0.10 7.10
CA GLU A 73 12.54 1.24 6.88
C GLU A 73 12.95 1.97 5.60
N LEU A 74 12.05 2.11 4.63
CA LEU A 74 12.34 2.78 3.36
C LEU A 74 12.08 4.29 3.44
N PHE A 75 10.92 4.68 3.95
CA PHE A 75 10.53 6.07 4.22
C PHE A 75 9.24 6.10 5.05
N LEU A 76 8.91 7.27 5.57
CA LEU A 76 7.63 7.55 6.21
C LEU A 76 6.70 8.23 5.21
N GLU A 77 5.52 7.63 5.00
CA GLU A 77 4.48 8.23 4.17
C GLU A 77 3.71 9.29 4.98
N PRO A 78 3.73 10.58 4.59
CA PRO A 78 2.97 11.60 5.29
C PRO A 78 1.46 11.39 5.10
N LEU A 79 0.73 11.37 6.21
CA LEU A 79 -0.73 11.29 6.20
C LEU A 79 -1.34 12.69 6.19
N PHE A 80 -2.27 12.91 5.26
CA PHE A 80 -3.03 14.15 5.16
C PHE A 80 -4.53 13.88 5.33
N PRO A 81 -5.24 14.70 6.13
CA PRO A 81 -6.69 14.60 6.22
C PRO A 81 -7.35 15.14 4.96
N ALA A 82 -8.29 14.39 4.39
CA ALA A 82 -9.22 14.91 3.40
C ALA A 82 -10.43 15.50 4.13
N LEU A 83 -10.63 16.81 4.01
CA LEU A 83 -11.74 17.52 4.61
C LEU A 83 -12.79 17.86 3.53
N PRO A 84 -14.10 17.74 3.84
CA PRO A 84 -15.13 18.19 2.90
C PRO A 84 -15.06 19.71 2.71
N GLU A 85 -15.60 20.18 1.58
CA GLU A 85 -15.75 21.61 1.33
C GLU A 85 -16.61 22.26 2.42
N GLY A 86 -16.20 23.44 2.88
CA GLY A 86 -16.86 24.15 3.98
C GLY A 86 -16.56 23.62 5.38
N HIS A 87 -15.69 22.60 5.54
CA HIS A 87 -15.24 22.19 6.87
C HIS A 87 -14.55 23.34 7.60
N ARG A 88 -14.76 23.48 8.93
CA ARG A 88 -14.20 24.59 9.73
C ARG A 88 -12.67 24.72 9.67
N LEU A 89 -11.97 23.66 9.25
CA LEU A 89 -10.52 23.60 9.09
C LEU A 89 -10.06 23.57 7.62
N ALA A 90 -10.97 23.60 6.64
CA ALA A 90 -10.64 23.42 5.22
C ALA A 90 -9.66 24.48 4.67
N GLU A 91 -9.76 25.73 5.15
CA GLU A 91 -8.91 26.83 4.69
C GLU A 91 -7.56 26.89 5.43
N ARG A 92 -7.34 26.03 6.45
CA ARG A 92 -6.12 26.06 7.24
C ARG A 92 -5.00 25.28 6.53
N LYS A 93 -3.82 25.89 6.49
CA LYS A 93 -2.60 25.26 5.94
C LYS A 93 -2.04 24.13 6.80
N SER A 94 -2.40 24.09 8.08
CA SER A 94 -1.93 23.08 9.03
C SER A 94 -2.92 22.90 10.17
N LEU A 95 -3.01 21.68 10.69
CA LEU A 95 -3.77 21.33 11.87
C LEU A 95 -3.02 20.30 12.71
N VAL A 96 -3.39 20.18 13.99
CA VAL A 96 -2.95 19.08 14.86
C VAL A 96 -4.07 18.05 15.01
N LEU A 97 -3.74 16.78 15.19
CA LEU A 97 -4.72 15.68 15.26
C LEU A 97 -5.81 15.88 16.33
N SER A 98 -5.50 16.55 17.44
CA SER A 98 -6.49 16.85 18.48
C SER A 98 -7.61 17.77 18.00
N GLU A 99 -7.35 18.61 16.99
CA GLU A 99 -8.34 19.54 16.45
C GLU A 99 -9.45 18.81 15.69
N ILE A 100 -9.21 17.61 15.15
CA ILE A 100 -10.21 16.82 14.41
C ILE A 100 -10.76 15.63 15.23
N ARG A 101 -10.40 15.54 16.51
CA ARG A 101 -10.74 14.38 17.36
C ARG A 101 -12.24 14.12 17.48
N GLN A 102 -13.06 15.17 17.40
CA GLN A 102 -14.52 15.09 17.51
C GLN A 102 -15.21 15.11 16.15
N ASP A 103 -14.45 15.26 15.06
CA ASP A 103 -15.03 15.26 13.71
C ASP A 103 -15.31 13.79 13.31
N PRO A 104 -16.43 13.50 12.61
CA PRO A 104 -16.65 12.17 12.05
C PRO A 104 -15.51 11.78 11.12
N PHE A 105 -14.88 10.63 11.36
CA PHE A 105 -13.79 10.13 10.53
C PHE A 105 -14.18 8.80 9.88
N SER A 106 -13.79 8.65 8.62
CA SER A 106 -13.91 7.40 7.87
C SER A 106 -12.55 7.05 7.31
N ILE A 107 -12.08 5.84 7.60
CA ILE A 107 -10.93 5.26 6.92
C ILE A 107 -11.50 4.46 5.75
N LYS A 108 -10.99 4.68 4.53
CA LYS A 108 -11.27 3.73 3.45
C LYS A 108 -10.62 2.41 3.85
N GLU A 109 -11.43 1.43 4.21
CA GLU A 109 -10.95 0.06 4.34
C GLU A 109 -10.34 -0.37 3.00
N GLY A 110 -9.13 -0.94 3.06
CA GLY A 110 -8.51 -1.58 1.90
C GLY A 110 -9.37 -2.75 1.39
N PRO A 111 -9.06 -3.33 0.21
CA PRO A 111 -9.90 -4.36 -0.39
C PRO A 111 -10.24 -5.48 0.59
N LEU A 112 -11.54 -5.59 0.90
CA LEU A 112 -12.09 -6.68 1.70
C LEU A 112 -11.93 -7.98 0.92
N LEU A 113 -11.13 -8.91 1.46
CA LEU A 113 -11.05 -10.25 0.91
C LEU A 113 -12.43 -10.92 0.96
N PRO A 114 -12.83 -11.70 -0.06
CA PRO A 114 -14.03 -12.52 0.03
C PRO A 114 -13.91 -13.50 1.21
N GLY A 115 -14.76 -13.32 2.24
CA GLY A 115 -14.82 -14.22 3.40
C GLY A 115 -14.89 -13.55 4.77
N LYS A 116 -14.67 -12.24 4.90
CA LYS A 116 -14.90 -11.51 6.15
C LYS A 116 -16.17 -10.64 6.07
N ARG A 117 -17.29 -11.19 6.55
CA ARG A 117 -18.46 -10.39 6.96
C ARG A 117 -18.33 -10.09 8.44
N ASP A 118 -17.70 -8.97 8.80
CA ASP A 118 -17.89 -8.42 10.13
C ASP A 118 -19.11 -7.48 10.08
N ARG A 119 -20.12 -7.82 10.88
CA ARG A 119 -21.29 -6.96 11.12
C ARG A 119 -20.78 -5.72 11.86
N ALA A 120 -20.66 -4.59 11.16
CA ALA A 120 -20.75 -3.30 11.81
C ALA A 120 -22.24 -3.04 12.14
N SER A 121 -22.69 -3.54 13.30
CA SER A 121 -23.94 -3.09 13.90
C SER A 121 -23.72 -1.67 14.44
N ALA A 122 -24.23 -0.67 13.74
CA ALA A 122 -24.52 0.61 14.38
C ALA A 122 -25.80 0.42 15.20
N GLN A 123 -25.64 0.21 16.50
CA GLN A 123 -26.75 0.26 17.46
C GLN A 123 -27.01 1.75 17.76
N THR A 124 -28.20 2.24 17.43
CA THR A 124 -28.83 3.40 18.07
C THR A 124 -29.57 2.93 19.32
#